data_AF-A0A4Q6CCC4-F1
#
_entry.id   AF-A0A4Q6CCC4-F1
#
_cell.length_a   1.000
_cell.length_b   1.000
_cell.length_c   1.000
_cell.angle_alpha   90.00
_cell.angle_beta   90.00
_cell.angle_gamma   90.00
#
_symmetry.space_group_name_H-M   'P 1'
#
loop_
_entity.id
_entity.type
_entity.pdbx_description
1 polymer ?
#
loop_
_entity_poly.entity_id
_entity_poly.type
_entity_poly.pdbx_seq_one_letter_code
_entity_poly.pdbx_strand_id
1 'polypeptide(L)'
;MRRILLPIFALALDLALKTWATRVTYLGKFGPLKMELHWNEGVFAGLFSSSAALINQVFLSSVSMLMILFLAILLFIYHKDKLPIFQWSLRALIVGFLSNIIDRGLYGRVVDYLRIESGPLEHWAFNLGDVLILMGMAGAFYQLFIRPAELWFNETARNRILIEKRFQLRMSLHLCLVLLAVWVGTVLVSLLLFRVWTDVLPGQETPPVQTFIWAYGAFFMLLVPPMVFYGLWLSRKLIGPVRAFENYLTKLGQGGLPGRDRQFKLRQDDSFKRLETLAKQIEERDRTATHSQKPVE
;
A
#
# COMPACT_ATOMS: atom_id res chain seq x y z
N MET A 1 -21.14 6.43 -2.24
CA MET A 1 -21.53 5.43 -3.26
C MET A 1 -20.49 5.23 -4.36
N ARG A 2 -20.15 6.24 -5.18
CA ARG A 2 -19.24 6.07 -6.34
C ARG A 2 -17.88 5.41 -6.03
N ARG A 3 -17.27 5.72 -4.88
CA ARG A 3 -15.98 5.14 -4.43
C ARG A 3 -16.01 3.63 -4.16
N ILE A 4 -17.19 3.02 -4.04
CA ILE A 4 -17.39 1.59 -3.75
C ILE A 4 -18.00 0.89 -4.97
N LEU A 5 -18.98 1.51 -5.63
CA LEU A 5 -19.65 0.92 -6.78
C LEU A 5 -18.73 0.76 -7.99
N LEU A 6 -17.85 1.74 -8.26
CA LEU A 6 -16.99 1.68 -9.44
C LEU A 6 -15.96 0.54 -9.39
N PRO A 7 -15.24 0.30 -8.27
CA PRO A 7 -14.36 -0.87 -8.16
C PRO A 7 -15.10 -2.20 -8.31
N ILE A 8 -16.30 -2.32 -7.71
CA ILE A 8 -17.12 -3.54 -7.82
C ILE A 8 -17.56 -3.76 -9.27
N PHE A 9 -18.00 -2.69 -9.94
CA PHE A 9 -18.35 -2.75 -11.35
C PHE A 9 -17.17 -3.14 -12.23
N ALA A 10 -15.99 -2.55 -12.00
CA ALA A 10 -14.78 -2.89 -12.75
C ALA A 10 -14.37 -4.36 -12.55
N LEU A 11 -14.47 -4.88 -11.32
CA LEU A 11 -14.25 -6.29 -11.03
C LEU A 11 -15.24 -7.19 -11.78
N ALA A 12 -16.55 -6.88 -11.67
CA ALA A 12 -17.60 -7.64 -12.33
C ALA A 12 -17.44 -7.62 -13.85
N LEU A 13 -17.03 -6.48 -14.41
CA LEU A 13 -16.77 -6.32 -15.84
C LEU A 13 -15.60 -7.17 -16.30
N ASP A 14 -14.46 -7.16 -15.62
CA ASP A 14 -13.30 -7.98 -15.98
C ASP A 14 -13.63 -9.48 -15.89
N LEU A 15 -14.28 -9.92 -14.81
CA LEU A 15 -14.72 -11.31 -14.67
C LEU A 15 -15.71 -11.74 -15.76
N ALA A 16 -16.63 -10.85 -16.16
CA ALA A 16 -17.57 -11.11 -17.25
C ALA A 16 -16.85 -11.22 -18.60
N LEU A 17 -15.90 -10.33 -18.87
CA LEU A 17 -15.10 -10.35 -20.10
C LEU A 17 -14.25 -11.62 -20.20
N LYS A 18 -13.63 -12.05 -19.09
CA LYS A 18 -12.87 -13.30 -19.01
C LYS A 18 -13.73 -14.52 -19.21
N THR A 19 -14.88 -14.58 -18.52
CA THR A 19 -15.84 -15.67 -18.69
C THR A 19 -16.35 -15.75 -20.12
N TRP A 20 -16.58 -14.61 -20.77
CA TRP A 20 -16.94 -14.55 -22.18
C TRP A 20 -15.80 -15.00 -23.09
N ALA A 21 -14.57 -14.55 -22.85
CA ALA A 21 -13.39 -14.89 -23.64
C ALA A 21 -13.09 -16.41 -23.63
N THR A 22 -13.34 -17.10 -22.52
CA THR A 22 -13.20 -18.57 -22.48
C THR A 22 -14.14 -19.32 -23.44
N ARG A 23 -15.21 -18.66 -23.92
CA ARG A 23 -16.16 -19.22 -24.89
C ARG A 23 -15.84 -18.84 -26.34
N VAL A 24 -14.95 -17.88 -26.55
CA VAL A 24 -14.62 -17.34 -27.88
C VAL A 24 -13.11 -17.42 -28.07
N THR A 25 -12.66 -18.41 -28.84
CA THR A 25 -11.22 -18.62 -29.09
C THR A 25 -10.58 -17.50 -29.92
N TYR A 26 -11.32 -16.94 -30.89
CA TYR A 26 -10.85 -15.82 -31.71
C TYR A 26 -12.04 -14.99 -32.21
N LEU A 27 -12.02 -13.67 -31.97
CA LEU A 27 -13.08 -12.76 -32.43
C LEU A 27 -12.67 -12.01 -33.72
N GLY A 28 -11.40 -11.65 -33.83
CA GLY A 28 -10.92 -10.81 -34.92
C GLY A 28 -9.79 -9.86 -34.52
N LYS A 29 -9.29 -9.15 -35.52
CA LYS A 29 -8.28 -8.11 -35.39
C LYS A 29 -8.92 -6.73 -35.54
N PHE A 30 -8.61 -5.83 -34.61
CA PHE A 30 -9.06 -4.44 -34.59
C PHE A 30 -7.84 -3.52 -34.49
N GLY A 31 -7.30 -3.13 -35.65
CA GLY A 31 -6.07 -2.32 -35.71
C GLY A 31 -4.86 -3.06 -35.12
N PRO A 32 -4.13 -2.48 -34.14
CA PRO A 32 -2.98 -3.11 -33.51
C PRO A 32 -3.35 -4.20 -32.49
N LEU A 33 -4.64 -4.35 -32.16
CA LEU A 33 -5.13 -5.29 -31.17
C LEU A 33 -5.82 -6.49 -31.83
N LYS A 34 -5.52 -7.67 -31.33
CA LYS A 34 -6.19 -8.92 -31.67
C LYS A 34 -6.93 -9.45 -30.44
N MET A 35 -8.18 -9.83 -30.63
CA MET A 35 -8.99 -10.44 -29.58
C MET A 35 -8.93 -11.96 -29.75
N GLU A 36 -8.08 -12.59 -28.95
CA GLU A 36 -7.88 -14.05 -28.93
C GLU A 36 -7.70 -14.54 -27.49
N LEU A 37 -8.22 -15.72 -27.20
CA LEU A 37 -8.03 -16.35 -25.90
C LEU A 37 -6.55 -16.74 -25.73
N HIS A 38 -5.93 -16.23 -24.68
CA HIS A 38 -4.59 -16.59 -24.27
C HIS A 38 -4.58 -17.01 -22.80
N TRP A 39 -4.00 -18.18 -22.55
CA TRP A 39 -3.89 -18.77 -21.22
C TRP A 39 -2.53 -18.43 -20.63
N ASN A 40 -2.52 -17.53 -19.64
CA ASN A 40 -1.28 -17.04 -19.06
C ASN A 40 -0.96 -17.74 -17.74
N GLU A 41 0.09 -18.56 -17.77
CA GLU A 41 0.60 -19.32 -16.62
C GLU A 41 1.64 -18.55 -15.80
N GLY A 42 2.06 -17.37 -16.26
CA GLY A 42 3.05 -16.51 -15.63
C GLY A 42 2.44 -15.28 -14.94
N VAL A 43 3.22 -14.20 -14.91
CA VAL A 43 2.84 -12.84 -14.51
C VAL A 43 2.38 -12.08 -15.75
N PHE A 44 2.47 -10.75 -15.73
CA PHE A 44 2.11 -9.88 -16.85
C PHE A 44 2.85 -10.25 -18.14
N ALA A 45 2.12 -10.31 -19.26
CA ALA A 45 2.62 -10.67 -20.59
C ALA A 45 3.40 -12.01 -20.66
N GLY A 46 3.09 -12.97 -19.79
CA GLY A 46 3.74 -14.29 -19.76
C GLY A 46 5.14 -14.32 -19.14
N LEU A 47 5.57 -13.25 -18.47
CA LEU A 47 6.82 -13.26 -17.70
C LEU A 47 6.78 -14.39 -16.65
N PHE A 48 7.85 -15.16 -16.52
CA PHE A 48 7.94 -16.38 -15.70
C PHE A 48 7.08 -17.57 -16.18
N SER A 49 6.55 -17.59 -17.41
CA SER A 49 5.83 -18.77 -17.94
C SER A 49 6.68 -20.04 -18.07
N SER A 50 8.01 -19.91 -18.04
CA SER A 50 8.96 -21.03 -18.14
C SER A 50 9.29 -21.72 -16.81
N SER A 51 8.86 -21.17 -15.66
CA SER A 51 8.94 -21.90 -14.39
C SER A 51 7.84 -22.94 -14.29
N ALA A 52 8.07 -24.00 -13.53
CA ALA A 52 7.05 -25.03 -13.29
C ALA A 52 5.72 -24.37 -12.88
N ALA A 53 4.64 -24.70 -13.58
CA ALA A 53 3.33 -24.06 -13.47
C ALA A 53 2.84 -23.92 -12.01
N LEU A 54 3.26 -24.86 -11.15
CA LEU A 54 2.96 -24.86 -9.72
C LEU A 54 3.65 -23.77 -8.90
N ILE A 55 4.87 -23.37 -9.23
CA ILE A 55 5.47 -22.19 -8.63
C ILE A 55 4.59 -21.00 -8.92
N ASN A 56 4.28 -20.78 -10.19
CA ASN A 56 3.59 -19.56 -10.59
C ASN A 56 2.20 -19.51 -9.97
N GLN A 57 1.47 -20.61 -9.93
CA GLN A 57 0.13 -20.63 -9.36
C GLN A 57 0.16 -20.32 -7.85
N VAL A 58 0.98 -21.01 -7.06
CA VAL A 58 1.00 -20.83 -5.60
C VAL A 58 1.66 -19.51 -5.22
N PHE A 59 2.83 -19.20 -5.80
CA PHE A 59 3.59 -17.99 -5.52
C PHE A 59 2.85 -16.72 -5.93
N LEU A 60 2.35 -16.66 -7.17
CA LEU A 60 1.69 -15.44 -7.65
C LEU A 60 0.36 -15.20 -6.95
N SER A 61 -0.38 -16.26 -6.61
CA SER A 61 -1.64 -16.10 -5.88
C SER A 61 -1.43 -15.60 -4.45
N SER A 62 -0.47 -16.18 -3.72
CA SER A 62 -0.20 -15.77 -2.33
C SER A 62 0.39 -14.36 -2.25
N VAL A 63 1.31 -14.01 -3.16
CA VAL A 63 1.90 -12.68 -3.26
C VAL A 63 0.84 -11.65 -3.64
N SER A 64 -0.01 -11.96 -4.61
CA SER A 64 -1.10 -11.04 -4.99
C SER A 64 -2.08 -10.83 -3.84
N MET A 65 -2.39 -11.87 -3.06
CA MET A 65 -3.24 -11.75 -1.86
C MET A 65 -2.60 -10.85 -0.79
N LEU A 66 -1.30 -11.01 -0.56
CA LEU A 66 -0.54 -10.16 0.35
C LEU A 66 -0.53 -8.70 -0.12
N MET A 67 -0.40 -8.46 -1.44
CA MET A 67 -0.51 -7.14 -2.03
C MET A 67 -1.90 -6.52 -1.88
N ILE A 68 -2.97 -7.28 -2.10
CA ILE A 68 -4.33 -6.80 -1.88
C ILE A 68 -4.51 -6.35 -0.43
N LEU A 69 -4.06 -7.15 0.55
CA LEU A 69 -4.15 -6.81 1.96
C LEU A 69 -3.36 -5.52 2.28
N PHE A 70 -2.12 -5.44 1.81
CA PHE A 70 -1.29 -4.25 1.99
C PHE A 70 -1.94 -2.98 1.40
N LEU A 71 -2.44 -3.07 0.16
CA LEU A 71 -3.11 -1.97 -0.53
C LEU A 71 -4.42 -1.59 0.15
N ALA A 72 -5.18 -2.55 0.69
CA ALA A 72 -6.41 -2.29 1.44
C ALA A 72 -6.12 -1.55 2.75
N ILE A 73 -5.05 -1.92 3.45
CA ILE A 73 -4.56 -1.20 4.64
C ILE A 73 -4.18 0.23 4.28
N LEU A 74 -3.41 0.44 3.19
CA LEU A 74 -3.09 1.79 2.71
C LEU A 74 -4.35 2.58 2.36
N LEU A 75 -5.30 1.97 1.64
CA LEU A 75 -6.54 2.63 1.27
C LEU A 75 -7.36 3.03 2.49
N PHE A 76 -7.34 2.21 3.54
CA PHE A 76 -7.95 2.54 4.83
C PHE A 76 -7.22 3.70 5.50
N ILE A 77 -5.89 3.67 5.62
CA ILE A 77 -5.11 4.77 6.24
C ILE A 77 -5.40 6.10 5.55
N TYR A 78 -5.37 6.12 4.22
CA TYR A 78 -5.52 7.35 3.43
C TYR A 78 -6.97 7.67 3.07
N HIS A 79 -7.97 6.97 3.66
CA HIS A 79 -9.37 7.08 3.23
C HIS A 79 -9.98 8.48 3.47
N LYS A 80 -9.46 9.23 4.46
CA LYS A 80 -9.91 10.57 4.83
C LYS A 80 -9.16 11.68 4.09
N ASP A 81 -8.02 11.36 3.50
CA ASP A 81 -7.17 12.35 2.84
C ASP A 81 -7.78 12.80 1.50
N LYS A 82 -7.48 14.03 1.09
CA LYS A 82 -7.93 14.60 -0.18
C LYS A 82 -7.01 14.20 -1.34
N LEU A 83 -6.78 12.89 -1.48
CA LEU A 83 -5.86 12.31 -2.47
C LEU A 83 -6.63 11.42 -3.46
N PRO A 84 -7.48 11.99 -4.34
CA PRO A 84 -8.37 11.20 -5.18
C PRO A 84 -7.60 10.30 -6.15
N ILE A 85 -6.51 10.79 -6.75
CA ILE A 85 -5.67 10.01 -7.69
C ILE A 85 -5.13 8.79 -6.95
N PHE A 86 -4.42 8.99 -5.84
CA PHE A 86 -3.85 7.90 -5.06
C PHE A 86 -4.89 6.87 -4.60
N GLN A 87 -6.04 7.33 -4.08
CA GLN A 87 -7.08 6.42 -3.64
C GLN A 87 -7.71 5.63 -4.80
N TRP A 88 -7.85 6.21 -5.99
CA TRP A 88 -8.30 5.48 -7.18
C TRP A 88 -7.24 4.49 -7.66
N SER A 89 -5.96 4.86 -7.61
CA SER A 89 -4.85 3.97 -7.91
C SER A 89 -4.84 2.73 -7.03
N LEU A 90 -4.99 2.89 -5.71
CA LEU A 90 -5.07 1.76 -4.78
C LEU A 90 -6.26 0.84 -5.07
N ARG A 91 -7.43 1.41 -5.41
CA ARG A 91 -8.62 0.63 -5.78
C ARG A 91 -8.42 -0.14 -7.08
N ALA A 92 -7.83 0.49 -8.10
CA ALA A 92 -7.53 -0.15 -9.38
C ALA A 92 -6.56 -1.33 -9.21
N LEU A 93 -5.50 -1.14 -8.42
CA LEU A 93 -4.56 -2.21 -8.07
C LEU A 93 -5.27 -3.38 -7.38
N ILE A 94 -6.08 -3.10 -6.35
CA ILE A 94 -6.83 -4.14 -5.60
C ILE A 94 -7.74 -4.92 -6.55
N VAL A 95 -8.53 -4.24 -7.38
CA VAL A 95 -9.46 -4.88 -8.31
C VAL A 95 -8.71 -5.74 -9.34
N GLY A 96 -7.64 -5.21 -9.93
CA GLY A 96 -6.85 -5.94 -10.92
C GLY A 96 -6.20 -7.19 -10.33
N PHE A 97 -5.54 -7.09 -9.17
CA PHE A 97 -5.00 -8.26 -8.48
C PHE A 97 -6.08 -9.28 -8.13
N LEU A 98 -7.22 -8.82 -7.59
CA LEU A 98 -8.31 -9.71 -7.18
C LEU A 98 -8.88 -10.48 -8.36
N SER A 99 -9.12 -9.81 -9.49
CA SER A 99 -9.63 -10.45 -10.71
C SER A 99 -8.70 -11.55 -11.24
N ASN A 100 -7.38 -11.31 -11.22
CA ASN A 100 -6.36 -12.25 -11.66
C ASN A 100 -6.13 -13.42 -10.67
N ILE A 101 -6.39 -13.21 -9.37
CA ILE A 101 -6.38 -14.31 -8.38
C ILE A 101 -7.59 -15.20 -8.57
N ILE A 102 -8.77 -14.65 -8.86
CA ILE A 102 -9.98 -15.43 -9.08
C ILE A 102 -9.78 -16.40 -10.25
N ASP A 103 -9.20 -15.94 -11.37
CA ASP A 103 -8.87 -16.83 -12.49
C ASP A 103 -7.90 -17.95 -12.08
N ARG A 104 -6.84 -17.63 -11.33
CA ARG A 104 -5.89 -18.65 -10.84
C ARG A 104 -6.56 -19.67 -9.93
N GLY A 105 -7.57 -19.26 -9.16
CA GLY A 105 -8.37 -20.17 -8.34
C GLY A 105 -9.30 -21.07 -9.16
N LEU A 106 -9.90 -20.54 -10.24
CA LEU A 106 -10.87 -21.26 -11.07
C LEU A 106 -10.22 -22.12 -12.16
N TYR A 107 -9.16 -21.63 -12.80
CA TYR A 107 -8.56 -22.18 -14.01
C TYR A 107 -7.09 -22.60 -13.84
N GLY A 108 -6.46 -22.25 -12.70
CA GLY A 108 -5.02 -22.45 -12.46
C GLY A 108 -4.11 -21.46 -13.19
N ARG A 109 -4.69 -20.57 -14.00
CA ARG A 109 -4.00 -19.63 -14.89
C ARG A 109 -4.88 -18.41 -15.15
N VAL A 110 -4.31 -17.32 -15.67
CA VAL A 110 -5.06 -16.09 -15.98
C VAL A 110 -5.63 -16.15 -17.39
N VAL A 111 -6.85 -15.62 -17.56
CA VAL A 111 -7.49 -15.47 -18.87
C VAL A 111 -7.11 -14.12 -19.46
N ASP A 112 -6.27 -14.14 -20.48
CA ASP A 112 -5.95 -12.97 -21.30
C ASP A 112 -6.75 -13.04 -22.62
N TYR A 113 -7.21 -11.89 -23.10
CA TYR A 113 -8.11 -11.83 -24.26
C TYR A 113 -7.82 -10.69 -25.23
N LEU A 114 -6.84 -9.83 -24.93
CA LEU A 114 -6.32 -8.81 -25.82
C LEU A 114 -4.84 -9.09 -26.08
N ARG A 115 -4.44 -9.13 -27.35
CA ARG A 115 -3.03 -9.29 -27.75
C ARG A 115 -2.60 -8.19 -28.69
N ILE A 116 -1.38 -7.68 -28.51
CA ILE A 116 -0.78 -6.69 -29.40
C ILE A 116 -0.10 -7.40 -30.59
N GLU A 117 -0.38 -6.95 -31.81
CA GLU A 117 0.20 -7.51 -33.05
C GLU A 117 1.15 -6.56 -33.78
N SER A 118 1.47 -5.40 -33.22
CA SER A 118 2.36 -4.45 -33.89
C SER A 118 3.19 -3.63 -32.92
N GLY A 119 4.43 -3.35 -33.31
CA GLY A 119 5.33 -2.48 -32.56
C GLY A 119 6.15 -3.23 -31.51
N PRO A 120 6.82 -2.52 -30.59
CA PRO A 120 7.77 -3.11 -29.65
C PRO A 120 7.15 -4.04 -28.59
N LEU A 121 5.82 -4.05 -28.48
CA LEU A 121 5.07 -4.90 -27.54
C LEU A 121 4.36 -6.05 -28.27
N GLU A 122 4.81 -6.39 -29.48
CA GLU A 122 4.27 -7.50 -30.25
C GLU A 122 4.22 -8.78 -29.38
N HIS A 123 3.11 -9.50 -29.49
CA HIS A 123 2.77 -10.71 -28.74
C HIS A 123 2.34 -10.53 -27.29
N TRP A 124 2.35 -9.31 -26.73
CA TRP A 124 1.88 -9.10 -25.36
C TRP A 124 0.39 -9.34 -25.25
N ALA A 125 0.00 -10.31 -24.43
CA ALA A 125 -1.38 -10.61 -24.09
C ALA A 125 -1.73 -10.01 -22.71
N PHE A 126 -2.95 -9.50 -22.57
CA PHE A 126 -3.43 -8.86 -21.34
C PHE A 126 -4.96 -8.89 -21.24
N ASN A 127 -5.46 -8.56 -20.06
CA ASN A 127 -6.88 -8.37 -19.75
C ASN A 127 -7.16 -6.99 -19.11
N LEU A 128 -8.42 -6.70 -18.77
CA LEU A 128 -8.79 -5.44 -18.13
C LEU A 128 -8.20 -5.34 -16.71
N GLY A 129 -8.11 -6.46 -15.98
CA GLY A 129 -7.38 -6.55 -14.71
C GLY A 129 -5.94 -6.03 -14.80
N ASP A 130 -5.19 -6.41 -15.83
CA ASP A 130 -3.82 -5.94 -16.05
C ASP A 130 -3.76 -4.45 -16.37
N VAL A 131 -4.72 -3.95 -17.16
CA VAL A 131 -4.85 -2.51 -17.46
C VAL A 131 -5.13 -1.74 -16.17
N LEU A 132 -5.96 -2.25 -15.26
CA LEU A 132 -6.22 -1.65 -13.95
C LEU A 132 -4.96 -1.66 -13.08
N ILE A 133 -4.17 -2.74 -13.09
CA ILE A 133 -2.88 -2.79 -12.37
C ILE A 133 -1.93 -1.73 -12.92
N LEU A 134 -1.79 -1.64 -14.25
CA LEU A 134 -0.90 -0.67 -14.90
C LEU A 134 -1.31 0.78 -14.59
N MET A 135 -2.59 1.11 -14.74
CA MET A 135 -3.12 2.44 -14.41
C MET A 135 -2.97 2.76 -12.93
N GLY A 136 -3.21 1.77 -12.06
CA GLY A 136 -3.04 1.90 -10.63
C GLY A 136 -1.58 2.14 -10.24
N MET A 137 -0.63 1.42 -10.84
CA MET A 137 0.80 1.66 -10.65
C MET A 137 1.19 3.06 -11.12
N ALA A 138 0.77 3.46 -12.32
CA ALA A 138 1.08 4.78 -12.87
C ALA A 138 0.55 5.91 -12.00
N GLY A 139 -0.70 5.81 -11.51
CA GLY A 139 -1.29 6.82 -10.64
C GLY A 139 -0.66 6.85 -9.24
N ALA A 140 -0.30 5.69 -8.68
CA ALA A 140 0.42 5.63 -7.41
C ALA A 140 1.83 6.23 -7.54
N PHE A 141 2.53 5.91 -8.62
CA PHE A 141 3.85 6.47 -8.95
C PHE A 141 3.77 7.99 -9.12
N TYR A 142 2.77 8.50 -9.86
CA TYR A 142 2.54 9.93 -10.01
C TYR A 142 2.41 10.62 -8.65
N GLN A 143 1.61 10.07 -7.73
CA GLN A 143 1.46 10.65 -6.40
C GLN A 143 2.76 10.59 -5.59
N LEU A 144 3.47 9.46 -5.66
CA LEU A 144 4.66 9.22 -4.83
C LEU A 144 5.87 10.04 -5.27
N PHE A 145 6.06 10.24 -6.58
CA PHE A 145 7.29 10.81 -7.14
C PHE A 145 7.09 12.18 -7.79
N ILE A 146 5.94 12.45 -8.41
CA ILE A 146 5.68 13.71 -9.12
C ILE A 146 4.95 14.70 -8.21
N ARG A 147 4.02 14.22 -7.39
CA ARG A 147 3.32 15.02 -6.36
C ARG A 147 3.63 14.57 -4.93
N PRO A 148 4.91 14.39 -4.54
CA PRO A 148 5.27 13.94 -3.22
C PRO A 148 4.85 14.94 -2.13
N ALA A 149 4.75 16.24 -2.45
CA ALA A 149 4.33 17.25 -1.48
C ALA A 149 2.91 17.00 -0.96
N GLU A 150 1.98 16.66 -1.84
CA GLU A 150 0.58 16.40 -1.46
C GLU A 150 0.44 15.15 -0.55
N LEU A 151 1.36 14.19 -0.67
CA LEU A 151 1.35 12.94 0.11
C LEU A 151 2.21 13.03 1.39
N TRP A 152 3.42 13.59 1.28
CA TRP A 152 4.46 13.56 2.30
C TRP A 152 4.68 14.90 3.01
N PHE A 153 4.39 16.03 2.35
CA PHE A 153 4.77 17.39 2.79
C PHE A 153 3.61 18.39 2.65
N ASN A 154 2.71 18.43 3.64
CA ASN A 154 1.87 19.63 3.79
C ASN A 154 2.78 20.82 4.10
N GLU A 155 2.52 22.00 3.50
CA GLU A 155 3.38 23.21 3.53
C GLU A 155 3.82 23.66 4.94
N THR A 156 3.18 23.14 5.98
CA THR A 156 3.58 23.35 7.37
C THR A 156 4.66 22.39 7.88
N ALA A 157 5.10 21.36 7.15
CA ALA A 157 5.95 20.27 7.62
C ALA A 157 7.39 20.70 7.98
N ARG A 158 7.83 20.41 9.22
CA ARG A 158 9.22 20.57 9.73
C ARG A 158 10.24 20.04 8.70
N ASN A 159 11.24 20.85 8.32
CA ASN A 159 12.38 20.47 7.46
C ASN A 159 13.28 19.33 8.00
N ARG A 160 12.96 18.72 9.15
CA ARG A 160 13.69 17.57 9.71
C ARG A 160 12.80 16.32 9.75
N ILE A 161 13.24 15.29 9.03
CA ILE A 161 12.60 13.97 8.93
C ILE A 161 12.67 13.21 10.27
N LEU A 162 13.76 13.40 11.02
CA LEU A 162 14.00 12.77 12.31
C LEU A 162 13.79 13.79 13.45
N ILE A 163 12.80 13.53 14.31
CA ILE A 163 12.53 14.30 15.53
C ILE A 163 13.14 13.58 16.72
N GLU A 164 12.83 12.30 16.87
CA GLU A 164 13.29 11.46 17.97
C GLU A 164 13.70 10.10 17.46
N LYS A 165 15.00 9.98 17.13
CA LYS A 165 15.58 8.81 16.46
C LYS A 165 15.20 7.50 17.17
N ARG A 166 15.32 7.44 18.49
CA ARG A 166 15.04 6.21 19.26
C ARG A 166 13.60 5.73 19.12
N PHE A 167 12.62 6.64 19.27
CA PHE A 167 11.21 6.30 19.13
C PHE A 167 10.85 5.92 17.69
N GLN A 168 11.30 6.72 16.72
CA GLN A 168 10.97 6.51 15.30
C GLN A 168 11.59 5.20 14.76
N LEU A 169 12.84 4.89 15.12
CA LEU A 169 13.45 3.59 14.77
C LEU A 169 12.73 2.43 15.43
N ARG A 170 12.33 2.54 16.72
CA ARG A 170 11.55 1.48 17.38
C ARG A 170 10.22 1.24 16.67
N MET A 171 9.46 2.28 16.35
CA MET A 171 8.18 2.13 15.64
C MET A 171 8.36 1.49 14.27
N SER A 172 9.37 1.94 13.51
CA SER A 172 9.73 1.32 12.24
C SER A 172 10.08 -0.16 12.40
N LEU A 173 10.84 -0.53 13.44
CA LEU A 173 11.19 -1.91 13.73
C LEU A 173 9.95 -2.76 14.01
N HIS A 174 9.01 -2.28 14.82
CA HIS A 174 7.76 -3.02 15.11
C HIS A 174 6.95 -3.27 13.83
N LEU A 175 6.85 -2.29 12.94
CA LEU A 175 6.18 -2.46 11.65
C LEU A 175 6.90 -3.47 10.75
N CYS A 176 8.23 -3.48 10.74
CA CYS A 176 9.01 -4.50 10.03
C CYS A 176 8.84 -5.90 10.65
N LEU A 177 8.71 -6.02 11.97
CA LEU A 177 8.43 -7.29 12.64
C LEU A 177 7.03 -7.82 12.31
N VAL A 178 6.03 -6.94 12.22
CA VAL A 178 4.69 -7.32 11.74
C VAL A 178 4.76 -7.78 10.29
N LEU A 179 5.48 -7.06 9.42
CA LEU A 179 5.69 -7.48 8.04
C LEU A 179 6.38 -8.85 7.95
N LEU A 180 7.40 -9.09 8.78
CA LEU A 180 8.07 -10.38 8.87
C LEU A 180 7.12 -11.49 9.30
N ALA A 181 6.28 -11.27 10.31
CA ALA A 181 5.31 -12.26 10.77
C ALA A 181 4.30 -12.62 9.67
N VAL A 182 3.77 -11.62 8.95
CA VAL A 182 2.86 -11.84 7.82
C VAL A 182 3.56 -12.58 6.68
N TRP A 183 4.81 -12.23 6.39
CA TRP A 183 5.61 -12.90 5.38
C TRP A 183 5.87 -14.37 5.74
N VAL A 184 6.32 -14.66 6.96
CA VAL A 184 6.53 -16.03 7.45
C VAL A 184 5.24 -16.84 7.34
N GLY A 185 4.10 -16.28 7.77
CA GLY A 185 2.80 -16.94 7.64
C GLY A 185 2.43 -17.24 6.18
N THR A 186 2.68 -16.30 5.27
CA THR A 186 2.42 -16.47 3.83
C THR A 186 3.30 -17.56 3.23
N VAL A 187 4.59 -17.58 3.56
CA VAL A 187 5.52 -18.63 3.12
C VAL A 187 5.10 -19.99 3.64
N LEU A 188 4.75 -20.10 4.93
CA LEU A 188 4.32 -21.36 5.54
C LEU A 188 3.05 -21.91 4.87
N VAL A 189 2.01 -21.08 4.70
CA VAL A 189 0.79 -21.50 4.00
C VAL A 189 1.09 -21.93 2.58
N SER A 190 1.96 -21.20 1.88
CA SER A 190 2.34 -21.53 0.52
C SER A 190 3.12 -22.84 0.41
N LEU A 191 4.02 -23.12 1.37
CA LEU A 191 4.74 -24.39 1.46
C LEU A 191 3.80 -25.56 1.79
N LEU A 192 2.79 -25.34 2.64
CA LEU A 192 1.76 -26.35 2.93
C LEU A 192 0.94 -26.65 1.68
N LEU A 193 0.47 -25.63 0.96
CA LEU A 193 -0.27 -25.79 -0.29
C LEU A 193 0.57 -26.51 -1.34
N PHE A 194 1.85 -26.15 -1.46
CA PHE A 194 2.79 -26.83 -2.34
C PHE A 194 2.91 -28.32 -1.98
N ARG A 195 3.13 -28.65 -0.71
CA ARG A 195 3.23 -30.06 -0.25
C ARG A 195 1.97 -30.87 -0.52
N VAL A 196 0.80 -30.31 -0.17
CA VAL A 196 -0.50 -30.95 -0.43
C VAL A 196 -0.66 -31.22 -1.92
N TRP A 197 -0.30 -30.26 -2.77
CA TRP A 197 -0.40 -30.44 -4.21
C TRP A 197 0.53 -31.53 -4.75
N THR A 198 1.79 -31.56 -4.29
CA THR A 198 2.76 -32.57 -4.73
C THR A 198 2.36 -33.97 -4.28
N ASP A 199 1.72 -34.11 -3.12
CA ASP A 199 1.26 -35.40 -2.59
C ASP A 199 0.00 -35.90 -3.31
N VAL A 200 -0.89 -35.00 -3.74
CA VAL A 200 -2.17 -35.34 -4.40
C VAL A 200 -1.99 -35.62 -5.90
N LEU A 201 -1.02 -35.00 -6.57
CA LEU A 201 -0.78 -35.15 -8.01
C LEU A 201 0.64 -35.68 -8.30
N PRO A 202 0.89 -36.98 -8.07
CA PRO A 202 2.19 -37.58 -8.35
C PRO A 202 2.48 -37.55 -9.86
N GLY A 203 3.69 -37.13 -10.23
CA GLY A 203 4.19 -37.20 -11.61
C GLY A 203 4.39 -35.87 -12.34
N GLN A 204 4.12 -34.72 -11.72
CA GLN A 204 4.58 -33.43 -12.26
C GLN A 204 6.01 -33.10 -11.82
N GLU A 205 6.78 -32.45 -12.69
CA GLU A 205 8.08 -31.89 -12.32
C GLU A 205 7.87 -30.82 -11.25
N THR A 206 8.33 -31.12 -10.04
CA THR A 206 8.23 -30.20 -8.92
C THR A 206 9.54 -29.44 -8.79
N PRO A 207 9.47 -28.10 -8.80
CA PRO A 207 10.66 -27.30 -8.66
C PRO A 207 11.18 -27.36 -7.22
N PRO A 208 12.48 -27.13 -6.99
CA PRO A 208 13.05 -27.16 -5.65
C PRO A 208 12.37 -26.15 -4.72
N VAL A 209 12.12 -26.56 -3.48
CA VAL A 209 11.58 -25.68 -2.41
C VAL A 209 12.42 -24.40 -2.24
N GLN A 210 13.73 -24.50 -2.49
CA GLN A 210 14.64 -23.35 -2.45
C GLN A 210 14.21 -22.23 -3.40
N THR A 211 13.68 -22.55 -4.59
CA THR A 211 13.19 -21.56 -5.55
C THR A 211 12.05 -20.72 -4.97
N PHE A 212 11.13 -21.34 -4.22
CA PHE A 212 10.09 -20.61 -3.50
C PHE A 212 10.67 -19.71 -2.42
N ILE A 213 11.60 -20.24 -1.59
CA ILE A 213 12.23 -19.47 -0.52
C ILE A 213 12.93 -18.23 -1.08
N TRP A 214 13.67 -18.37 -2.18
CA TRP A 214 14.34 -17.24 -2.83
C TRP A 214 13.36 -16.23 -3.43
N ALA A 215 12.29 -16.70 -4.10
CA ALA A 215 11.28 -15.82 -4.66
C ALA A 215 10.56 -15.00 -3.58
N TYR A 216 10.14 -15.64 -2.49
CA TYR A 216 9.52 -14.95 -1.36
C TYR A 216 10.52 -14.05 -0.62
N GLY A 217 11.78 -14.47 -0.49
CA GLY A 217 12.84 -13.68 0.14
C GLY A 217 13.13 -12.40 -0.64
N ALA A 218 13.25 -12.49 -1.97
CA ALA A 218 13.42 -11.33 -2.84
C ALA A 218 12.22 -10.36 -2.72
N PHE A 219 11.01 -10.91 -2.71
CA PHE A 219 9.79 -10.11 -2.53
C PHE A 219 9.74 -9.42 -1.16
N PHE A 220 10.12 -10.10 -0.07
CA PHE A 220 10.21 -9.50 1.26
C PHE A 220 11.19 -8.33 1.29
N MET A 221 12.38 -8.52 0.72
CA MET A 221 13.41 -7.48 0.67
C MET A 221 12.93 -6.22 -0.07
N LEU A 222 12.05 -6.37 -1.07
CA LEU A 222 11.43 -5.24 -1.78
C LEU A 222 10.45 -4.46 -0.87
N LEU A 223 9.75 -5.12 0.05
CA LEU A 223 8.74 -4.50 0.92
C LEU A 223 9.31 -3.83 2.17
N VAL A 224 10.51 -4.22 2.62
CA VAL A 224 11.13 -3.67 3.84
C VAL A 224 11.39 -2.16 3.73
N PRO A 225 12.04 -1.61 2.67
CA PRO A 225 12.34 -0.17 2.62
C PRO A 225 11.09 0.72 2.63
N PRO A 226 10.02 0.44 1.84
CA PRO A 226 8.76 1.19 1.94
C PRO A 226 8.14 1.13 3.35
N MET A 227 8.20 -0.02 4.02
CA MET A 227 7.67 -0.17 5.39
C MET A 227 8.47 0.64 6.41
N VAL A 228 9.81 0.65 6.29
CA VAL A 228 10.67 1.48 7.14
C VAL A 228 10.33 2.96 6.95
N PHE A 229 10.22 3.41 5.71
CA PHE A 229 9.87 4.78 5.40
C PHE A 229 8.48 5.16 5.95
N TYR A 230 7.50 4.27 5.77
CA TYR A 230 6.17 4.43 6.34
C TYR A 230 6.20 4.53 7.87
N GLY A 231 7.01 3.71 8.55
CA GLY A 231 7.19 3.76 10.00
C GLY A 231 7.82 5.07 10.50
N LEU A 232 8.82 5.57 9.80
CA LEU A 232 9.43 6.87 10.09
C LEU A 232 8.43 8.02 9.90
N TRP A 233 7.62 7.95 8.83
CA TRP A 233 6.59 8.93 8.53
C TRP A 233 5.44 8.90 9.55
N LEU A 234 4.91 7.72 9.89
CA LEU A 234 3.80 7.57 10.82
C LEU A 234 4.21 8.01 12.24
N SER A 235 5.39 7.58 12.69
CA SER A 235 5.91 7.95 14.01
C SER A 235 6.11 9.45 14.17
N ARG A 236 6.42 10.18 13.09
CA ARG A 236 6.50 11.65 13.08
C ARG A 236 5.18 12.30 13.47
N LYS A 237 4.05 11.82 12.91
CA LYS A 237 2.70 12.36 13.20
C LYS A 237 2.29 12.15 14.67
N LEU A 238 2.88 11.15 15.33
CA LEU A 238 2.62 10.83 16.74
C LEU A 238 3.54 11.62 17.69
N ILE A 239 4.86 11.63 17.44
CA ILE A 239 5.85 12.19 18.38
C ILE A 239 6.05 13.70 18.25
N GLY A 240 5.86 14.25 17.05
CA GLY A 240 6.05 15.68 16.78
C GLY A 240 5.23 16.61 17.68
N PRO A 241 3.92 16.34 17.86
CA PRO A 241 3.03 17.13 18.73
C PRO A 241 3.40 17.03 20.20
N VAL A 242 3.72 15.83 20.67
CA VAL A 242 4.11 15.57 22.07
C VAL A 242 5.38 16.34 22.42
N ARG A 243 6.41 16.27 21.57
CA ARG A 243 7.67 16.99 21.79
C ARG A 243 7.52 18.51 21.69
N ALA A 244 6.62 18.98 20.82
CA ALA A 244 6.31 20.40 20.75
C ALA A 244 5.67 20.88 22.07
N PHE A 245 4.77 20.09 22.63
CA PHE A 245 4.11 20.38 23.90
C PHE A 245 5.07 20.30 25.09
N GLU A 246 5.96 19.31 25.12
CA GLU A 246 7.03 19.22 26.14
C GLU A 246 7.91 20.48 26.14
N ASN A 247 8.39 20.90 24.97
CA ASN A 247 9.18 22.13 24.84
C ASN A 247 8.39 23.38 25.28
N TYR A 248 7.08 23.41 25.02
CA TYR A 248 6.20 24.49 25.46
C TYR A 248 6.14 24.56 27.00
N LEU A 249 5.94 23.42 27.67
CA LEU A 249 5.93 23.35 29.14
C LEU A 249 7.28 23.73 29.74
N THR A 250 8.39 23.26 29.17
CA THR A 250 9.73 23.59 29.65
C THR A 250 10.02 25.09 29.56
N LYS A 251 9.64 25.74 28.45
CA LYS A 251 9.77 27.20 28.32
C LYS A 251 8.88 27.96 29.31
N LEU A 252 7.66 27.47 29.55
CA LEU A 252 6.76 28.07 30.55
C LEU A 252 7.37 28.02 31.95
N GLY A 253 7.94 26.87 32.35
CA GLY A 253 8.58 26.68 33.64
C GLY A 253 9.89 27.46 33.85
N GLN A 254 10.57 27.89 32.78
CA GLN A 254 11.85 28.63 32.84
C GLN A 254 11.71 30.17 32.92
N GLY A 255 10.50 30.69 33.15
CA GLY A 255 10.27 32.15 33.27
C GLY A 255 9.30 32.73 32.23
N GLY A 256 8.52 31.88 31.57
CA GLY A 256 7.40 32.29 30.73
C GLY A 256 7.74 32.59 29.27
N LEU A 257 6.72 32.51 28.43
CA LEU A 257 6.80 32.72 26.98
C LEU A 257 6.52 34.21 26.64
N PRO A 258 7.39 34.91 25.88
CA PRO A 258 7.12 36.28 25.44
C PRO A 258 6.16 36.33 24.23
N GLY A 259 5.17 37.21 24.28
CA GLY A 259 4.34 37.60 23.13
C GLY A 259 3.69 36.43 22.35
N ARG A 260 4.08 36.26 21.08
CA ARG A 260 3.52 35.28 20.11
C ARG A 260 3.76 33.80 20.48
N ASP A 261 4.74 33.51 21.33
CA ASP A 261 5.13 32.13 21.69
C ASP A 261 4.19 31.50 22.75
N ARG A 262 3.26 32.28 23.34
CA ARG A 262 2.27 31.77 24.31
C ARG A 262 1.19 30.88 23.70
N GLN A 263 0.80 31.14 22.46
CA GLN A 263 -0.26 30.38 21.82
C GLN A 263 0.30 29.08 21.22
N PHE A 264 0.19 28.00 21.98
CA PHE A 264 0.51 26.67 21.48
C PHE A 264 -0.52 26.21 20.44
N LYS A 265 -0.06 26.01 19.20
CA LYS A 265 -0.89 25.53 18.10
C LYS A 265 -0.18 24.41 17.36
N LEU A 266 -0.90 23.30 17.15
CA LEU A 266 -0.42 22.16 16.39
C LEU A 266 -0.86 22.29 14.92
N ARG A 267 -0.20 21.55 14.02
CA ARG A 267 -0.55 21.58 12.58
C ARG A 267 -1.78 20.74 12.31
N GLN A 268 -2.46 20.95 11.19
CA GLN A 268 -3.71 20.24 10.91
C GLN A 268 -3.57 18.71 10.93
N ASP A 269 -2.42 18.17 10.47
CA ASP A 269 -2.20 16.72 10.36
C ASP A 269 -1.54 16.07 11.58
N ASP A 270 -1.26 16.87 12.61
CA ASP A 270 -0.66 16.41 13.86
C ASP A 270 -1.69 15.64 14.68
N SER A 271 -1.27 14.52 15.27
CA SER A 271 -2.09 13.79 16.24
C SER A 271 -2.23 14.61 17.54
N PHE A 272 -3.22 14.27 18.38
CA PHE A 272 -3.43 14.88 19.70
C PHE A 272 -3.77 16.38 19.70
N LYS A 273 -4.66 16.83 18.79
CA LYS A 273 -5.16 18.23 18.75
C LYS A 273 -5.66 18.79 20.08
N ARG A 274 -6.12 17.93 20.99
CA ARG A 274 -6.54 18.30 22.35
C ARG A 274 -5.44 18.97 23.18
N LEU A 275 -4.16 18.78 22.83
CA LEU A 275 -3.04 19.47 23.47
C LEU A 275 -3.10 20.99 23.28
N GLU A 276 -3.71 21.49 22.19
CA GLU A 276 -3.95 22.93 22.00
C GLU A 276 -4.91 23.47 23.06
N THR A 277 -5.97 22.74 23.36
CA THR A 277 -6.95 23.11 24.40
C THR A 277 -6.32 23.05 25.79
N LEU A 278 -5.52 22.02 26.06
CA LEU A 278 -4.83 21.88 27.34
C LEU A 278 -3.82 23.01 27.56
N ALA A 279 -3.06 23.39 26.53
CA ALA A 279 -2.15 24.52 26.60
C ALA A 279 -2.86 25.83 26.94
N LYS A 280 -4.03 26.10 26.33
CA LYS A 280 -4.86 27.27 26.65
C LYS A 280 -5.31 27.28 28.11
N GLN A 281 -5.76 26.15 28.63
CA GLN A 281 -6.17 26.03 30.04
C GLN A 281 -5.01 26.31 31.01
N ILE A 282 -3.82 25.83 30.68
CA ILE A 282 -2.60 26.10 31.46
C ILE A 282 -2.26 27.59 31.43
N GLU A 283 -2.32 28.21 30.25
CA GLU A 283 -2.05 29.64 30.09
C GLU A 283 -3.06 30.51 30.87
N GLU A 284 -4.34 30.19 30.81
CA GLU A 284 -5.40 30.89 31.57
C GLU A 284 -5.14 30.80 33.08
N ARG A 285 -4.79 29.61 33.57
CA ARG A 285 -4.50 29.38 35.00
C ARG A 285 -3.26 30.16 35.46
N ASP A 286 -2.20 30.16 34.68
CA ASP A 286 -0.95 30.88 34.96
C ASP A 286 -1.19 32.40 35.01
N ARG A 287 -2.01 32.94 34.09
CA ARG A 287 -2.44 34.34 34.12
C ARG A 287 -3.21 34.69 35.38
N THR A 288 -4.17 33.86 35.80
CA THR A 288 -4.91 34.08 37.04
C THR A 288 -3.99 34.06 38.27
N ALA A 289 -3.06 33.11 38.34
CA ALA A 289 -2.12 33.02 39.46
C ALA A 289 -1.19 34.24 39.57
N THR A 290 -0.77 34.78 38.42
CA THR A 290 0.07 35.99 38.35
C THR A 290 -0.71 37.26 38.75
N HIS A 291 -2.00 37.34 38.43
CA HIS A 291 -2.86 38.47 38.83
C HIS A 291 -3.19 38.46 40.32
N SER A 292 -3.35 37.30 40.95
CA SER A 292 -3.60 37.17 42.39
C SER A 292 -2.42 37.59 43.27
N GLN A 293 -1.20 37.65 42.71
CA GLN A 293 0.04 37.98 43.44
C GLN A 293 0.46 39.46 43.31
N LYS A 294 -0.29 40.31 42.58
CA LYS A 294 -0.02 41.76 42.62
C LYS A 294 -0.48 42.31 43.98
N PRO A 295 0.40 43.02 44.73
CA PRO A 295 -0.03 43.69 45.95
C PRO A 295 -1.12 44.69 45.62
N VAL A 296 -2.16 44.73 46.45
CA VAL A 296 -3.07 45.87 46.51
C VAL A 296 -2.23 47.02 47.07
N GLU A 297 -1.86 47.97 46.21
CA GLU A 297 -1.31 49.26 46.63
C GLU A 297 -2.35 50.07 47.41
#